data_AF-A0AAX1J2X7-F1
#
_entry.id   AF-A0AAX1J2X7-F1
#
_cell.length_a   1.000
_cell.length_b   1.000
_cell.length_c   1.000
_cell.angle_alpha   90.00
_cell.angle_beta   90.00
_cell.angle_gamma   90.00
#
_symmetry.space_group_name_H-M   'P 1'
#
loop_
_entity.id
_entity.type
_entity.pdbx_description
1 polymer ?
#
loop_
_entity_poly.entity_id
_entity_poly.type
_entity_poly.pdbx_seq_one_letter_code
_entity_poly.pdbx_strand_id
1 'polypeptide(L)'
;MAELNGLNRDLLQELLWTYGPCGQEQAVRDVCQRELAPVVDDSWVDQAGNLVGLIRGADDQAPAIRIMAHMDELSMLVKRVEPDGTLHLTQLGTMYPGNFGLGPVAILGARETLTGVLALGSEHTTKESQRIWETKPDQGDKALDWLHVYVFTGRPPDELAAAGVRPGTRVCVDRSKRTLVEFGDYIGCYFMDDRAPVTALLQAARLLREREERPANDVYLVFTTNEEVGGVGGSYASRTLPGDITLALEVGPTEAEYATTCAGGPIVAYGDAECVYDKDLADRLMDIADELDLSPQPAVLGAFESDASHAKASGLSPRAALLCVPTLSTHGYEVITRQAIPAMADILVEFMLRPEPAR
;
A
#
# COMPACT_ATOMS: atom_id res chain seq x y z
N MET A 1 15.20 -28.99 4.41
CA MET A 1 14.33 -27.98 3.76
C MET A 1 13.66 -27.23 4.87
N ALA A 2 14.24 -26.12 5.30
CA ALA A 2 13.80 -25.41 6.51
C ALA A 2 12.35 -24.93 6.33
N GLU A 3 11.50 -25.20 7.32
CA GLU A 3 10.20 -24.56 7.45
C GLU A 3 10.41 -23.05 7.51
N LEU A 4 9.87 -22.31 6.55
CA LEU A 4 9.86 -20.85 6.57
C LEU A 4 8.70 -20.40 7.46
N ASN A 5 8.86 -20.61 8.76
CA ASN A 5 7.94 -20.17 9.81
C ASN A 5 8.02 -18.64 9.91
N GLY A 6 6.97 -17.91 9.51
CA GLY A 6 6.93 -16.46 9.76
C GLY A 6 5.84 -15.68 9.05
N LEU A 7 5.53 -15.96 7.79
CA LEU A 7 4.51 -15.19 7.05
C LEU A 7 3.11 -15.54 7.55
N ASN A 8 2.38 -14.54 8.07
CA ASN A 8 0.94 -14.67 8.32
C ASN A 8 0.14 -14.58 7.00
N ARG A 9 0.22 -15.66 6.22
CA ARG A 9 -0.38 -15.76 4.88
C ARG A 9 -1.89 -15.51 4.87
N ASP A 10 -2.59 -16.05 5.87
CA ASP A 10 -4.05 -15.94 5.93
C ASP A 10 -4.49 -14.50 6.20
N LEU A 11 -3.76 -13.78 7.07
CA LEU A 11 -3.97 -12.35 7.28
C LEU A 11 -3.67 -11.55 6.01
N LEU A 12 -2.54 -11.80 5.35
CA LEU A 12 -2.20 -11.14 4.08
C LEU A 12 -3.31 -11.37 3.05
N GLN A 13 -3.79 -12.61 2.89
CA GLN A 13 -4.86 -12.92 1.96
C GLN A 13 -6.18 -12.24 2.32
N GLU A 14 -6.54 -12.16 3.61
CA GLU A 14 -7.73 -11.44 4.07
C GLU A 14 -7.64 -9.94 3.75
N LEU A 15 -6.50 -9.33 4.02
CA LEU A 15 -6.22 -7.92 3.70
C LEU A 15 -6.32 -7.65 2.20
N LEU A 16 -5.74 -8.51 1.36
CA LEU A 16 -5.82 -8.41 -0.12
C LEU A 16 -7.27 -8.55 -0.63
N TRP A 17 -8.09 -9.41 -0.01
CA TRP A 17 -9.51 -9.57 -0.38
C TRP A 17 -10.43 -8.46 0.11
N THR A 18 -9.96 -7.64 1.05
CA THR A 18 -10.72 -6.56 1.66
C THR A 18 -10.58 -5.30 0.82
N TYR A 19 -11.70 -4.75 0.38
CA TYR A 19 -11.69 -3.50 -0.39
C TYR A 19 -11.43 -2.33 0.55
N GLY A 20 -10.38 -1.55 0.24
CA GLY A 20 -10.06 -0.33 0.96
C GLY A 20 -9.57 0.77 0.04
N PRO A 21 -10.35 1.19 -0.98
CA PRO A 21 -9.95 2.29 -1.85
C PRO A 21 -9.85 3.62 -1.08
N CYS A 22 -9.08 4.58 -1.59
CA CYS A 22 -8.90 5.89 -0.94
C CYS A 22 -10.25 6.55 -0.56
N GLY A 23 -10.38 6.92 0.71
CA GLY A 23 -11.55 7.49 1.36
C GLY A 23 -12.65 6.48 1.75
N GLN A 24 -12.40 5.17 1.64
CA GLN A 24 -13.30 4.10 2.09
C GLN A 24 -12.53 2.91 2.70
N GLU A 25 -11.51 3.19 3.50
CA GLU A 25 -10.56 2.22 4.08
C GLU A 25 -11.10 1.49 5.32
N GLN A 26 -12.33 1.80 5.77
CA GLN A 26 -12.88 1.28 7.03
C GLN A 26 -12.82 -0.25 7.15
N ALA A 27 -13.12 -0.98 6.08
CA ALA A 27 -13.13 -2.45 6.12
C ALA A 27 -11.74 -3.03 6.39
N VAL A 28 -10.70 -2.43 5.79
CA VAL A 28 -9.31 -2.80 6.06
C VAL A 28 -8.95 -2.42 7.49
N ARG A 29 -9.33 -1.21 7.90
CA ARG A 29 -9.08 -0.71 9.26
C ARG A 29 -9.65 -1.65 10.32
N ASP A 30 -10.82 -2.22 10.08
CA ASP A 30 -11.45 -3.19 11.00
C ASP A 30 -10.60 -4.48 11.12
N VAL A 31 -10.02 -4.95 10.02
CA VAL A 31 -9.06 -6.08 10.02
C VAL A 31 -7.80 -5.71 10.81
N CYS A 32 -7.17 -4.57 10.51
CA CYS A 32 -5.97 -4.11 11.22
C CYS A 32 -6.25 -3.91 12.72
N GLN A 33 -7.37 -3.30 13.09
CA GLN A 33 -7.76 -3.03 14.48
C GLN A 33 -7.93 -4.33 15.28
N ARG A 34 -8.50 -5.37 14.65
CA ARG A 34 -8.67 -6.70 15.26
C ARG A 34 -7.32 -7.34 15.60
N GLU A 35 -6.35 -7.23 14.70
CA GLU A 35 -5.00 -7.80 14.89
C GLU A 35 -4.14 -6.94 15.84
N LEU A 36 -4.31 -5.62 15.80
CA LEU A 36 -3.49 -4.66 16.55
C LEU A 36 -3.90 -4.55 18.03
N ALA A 37 -5.20 -4.48 18.33
CA ALA A 37 -5.73 -4.29 19.68
C ALA A 37 -5.11 -5.18 20.77
N PRO A 38 -4.91 -6.51 20.56
CA PRO A 38 -4.37 -7.37 21.61
C PRO A 38 -2.86 -7.18 21.85
N VAL A 39 -2.14 -6.48 20.97
CA VAL A 39 -0.67 -6.40 21.02
C VAL A 39 -0.13 -5.00 21.37
N VAL A 40 -0.98 -3.97 21.42
CA VAL A 40 -0.61 -2.60 21.80
C VAL A 40 -1.17 -2.20 23.17
N ASP A 41 -0.65 -1.11 23.76
CA ASP A 41 -1.14 -0.63 25.07
C ASP A 41 -2.39 0.26 24.94
N ASP A 42 -2.55 0.94 23.80
CA ASP A 42 -3.76 1.69 23.45
C ASP A 42 -3.96 1.71 21.92
N SER A 43 -5.20 1.85 21.46
CA SER A 43 -5.49 2.03 20.03
C SER A 43 -6.75 2.85 19.80
N TRP A 44 -6.73 3.70 18.77
CA TRP A 44 -7.86 4.53 18.38
C TRP A 44 -7.85 4.85 16.90
N VAL A 45 -8.96 5.40 16.41
CA VAL A 45 -9.07 5.97 15.06
C VAL A 45 -9.01 7.49 15.17
N ASP A 46 -8.10 8.12 14.44
CA ASP A 46 -7.98 9.58 14.43
C ASP A 46 -9.03 10.25 13.51
N GLN A 47 -9.02 11.59 13.46
CA GLN A 47 -10.01 12.34 12.66
C GLN A 47 -9.78 12.27 11.14
N ALA A 48 -8.60 11.83 10.69
CA ALA A 48 -8.35 11.53 9.29
C ALA A 48 -8.80 10.10 8.93
N GLY A 49 -9.11 9.27 9.92
CA GLY A 49 -9.48 7.87 9.72
C GLY A 49 -8.27 6.93 9.76
N ASN A 50 -7.10 7.38 10.19
CA ASN A 50 -5.97 6.48 10.44
C ASN A 50 -6.27 5.62 11.66
N LEU A 51 -5.85 4.36 11.64
CA LEU A 51 -5.79 3.55 12.86
C LEU A 51 -4.43 3.76 13.52
N VAL A 52 -4.44 4.12 14.80
CA VAL A 52 -3.23 4.36 15.58
C VAL A 52 -3.17 3.35 16.71
N GLY A 53 -2.03 2.68 16.86
CA GLY A 53 -1.67 1.86 18.00
C GLY A 53 -0.48 2.46 18.75
N LEU A 54 -0.56 2.52 20.08
CA LEU A 54 0.52 3.00 20.95
C LEU A 54 1.17 1.83 21.68
N ILE A 55 2.48 1.68 21.52
CA ILE A 55 3.32 0.85 22.39
C ILE A 55 4.20 1.80 23.20
N ARG A 56 4.05 1.77 24.52
CA ARG A 56 4.82 2.63 25.42
C ARG A 56 6.28 2.18 25.51
N GLY A 57 7.17 3.15 25.52
CA GLY A 57 8.59 2.95 25.75
C GLY A 57 8.89 2.42 27.15
N ALA A 58 10.14 1.99 27.35
CA ALA A 58 10.62 1.52 28.64
C ALA A 58 10.73 2.65 29.71
N ASP A 59 10.80 3.91 29.28
CA ASP A 59 10.88 5.11 30.14
C ASP A 59 9.63 6.00 29.92
N ASP A 60 9.06 6.53 30.99
CA ASP A 60 7.92 7.46 30.96
C ASP A 60 8.25 8.80 30.25
N GLN A 61 9.54 9.10 30.04
CA GLN A 61 10.01 10.28 29.29
C GLN A 61 10.64 9.90 27.93
N ALA A 62 10.36 8.70 27.44
CA ALA A 62 10.86 8.25 26.15
C ALA A 62 10.41 9.19 25.01
N PRO A 63 11.29 9.54 24.06
CA PRO A 63 10.88 10.27 22.86
C PRO A 63 9.92 9.40 22.04
N ALA A 64 9.16 10.00 21.12
CA ALA A 64 8.20 9.27 20.29
C ALA A 64 8.71 9.04 18.86
N ILE A 65 8.35 7.89 18.28
CA ILE A 65 8.59 7.50 16.88
C ILE A 65 7.25 7.13 16.26
N ARG A 66 7.05 7.52 15.00
CA ARG A 66 5.89 7.13 14.20
C ARG A 66 6.35 6.16 13.11
N ILE A 67 5.70 4.99 13.03
CA ILE A 67 5.94 4.01 11.98
C ILE A 67 4.64 3.88 11.19
N MET A 68 4.69 4.14 9.89
CA MET A 68 3.51 4.31 9.03
C MET A 68 3.49 3.26 7.91
N ALA A 69 2.31 2.71 7.64
CA ALA A 69 2.01 1.83 6.50
C ALA A 69 0.59 2.13 6.04
N HIS A 70 0.30 2.16 4.74
CA HIS A 70 -0.96 2.68 4.24
C HIS A 70 -2.05 1.62 4.03
N MET A 71 -3.29 1.98 4.37
CA MET A 71 -4.44 1.09 4.25
C MET A 71 -5.18 1.28 2.92
N ASP A 72 -4.92 2.33 2.18
CA ASP A 72 -5.62 2.52 0.92
C ASP A 72 -5.09 1.60 -0.19
N GLU A 73 -5.75 1.66 -1.34
CA GLU A 73 -5.35 0.95 -2.53
C GLU A 73 -5.81 1.77 -3.74
N LEU A 74 -5.04 1.68 -4.83
CA LEU A 74 -5.43 2.23 -6.11
C LEU A 74 -6.80 1.68 -6.57
N SER A 75 -7.64 2.58 -7.06
CA SER A 75 -8.99 2.22 -7.47
C SER A 75 -9.56 3.19 -8.50
N MET A 76 -10.74 2.89 -9.03
CA MET A 76 -11.39 3.73 -10.01
C MET A 76 -12.57 4.47 -9.37
N LEU A 77 -12.89 5.65 -9.89
CA LEU A 77 -14.01 6.45 -9.46
C LEU A 77 -15.01 6.59 -10.61
N VAL A 78 -16.28 6.29 -10.36
CA VAL A 78 -17.35 6.54 -11.33
C VAL A 78 -17.40 8.04 -11.62
N LYS A 79 -17.21 8.40 -12.90
CA LYS A 79 -17.29 9.77 -13.41
C LYS A 79 -18.71 10.11 -13.86
N ARG A 80 -19.36 9.17 -14.57
CA ARG A 80 -20.76 9.28 -15.00
C ARG A 80 -21.37 7.92 -15.29
N VAL A 81 -22.70 7.87 -15.21
CA VAL A 81 -23.54 6.73 -15.59
C VAL A 81 -24.23 7.08 -16.90
N GLU A 82 -24.07 6.26 -17.92
CA GLU A 82 -24.71 6.43 -19.23
C GLU A 82 -26.19 5.97 -19.20
N PRO A 83 -27.03 6.38 -20.17
CA PRO A 83 -28.43 5.97 -20.23
C PRO A 83 -28.67 4.46 -20.33
N ASP A 84 -27.67 3.71 -20.81
CA ASP A 84 -27.69 2.25 -20.89
C ASP A 84 -27.12 1.55 -19.64
N GLY A 85 -26.69 2.32 -18.64
CA GLY A 85 -26.08 1.82 -17.40
C GLY A 85 -24.58 1.55 -17.48
N THR A 86 -23.93 1.87 -18.61
CA THR A 86 -22.46 1.85 -18.70
C THR A 86 -21.84 2.90 -17.76
N LEU A 87 -20.74 2.54 -17.10
CA LEU A 87 -20.01 3.50 -16.25
C LEU A 87 -18.74 3.97 -16.96
N HIS A 88 -18.55 5.29 -17.01
CA HIS A 88 -17.25 5.87 -17.29
C HIS A 88 -16.52 6.17 -16.00
N LEU A 89 -15.21 5.96 -16.02
CA LEU A 89 -14.36 6.03 -14.84
C LEU A 89 -13.33 7.15 -14.97
N THR A 90 -12.71 7.47 -13.84
CA THR A 90 -11.41 8.13 -13.73
C THR A 90 -10.59 7.36 -12.69
N GLN A 91 -9.27 7.42 -12.78
CA GLN A 91 -8.40 6.86 -11.74
C GLN A 91 -8.52 7.61 -10.42
N LEU A 92 -8.34 6.88 -9.32
CA LEU A 92 -8.09 7.38 -7.98
C LEU A 92 -6.73 6.84 -7.56
N GLY A 93 -5.74 7.75 -7.50
CA GLY A 93 -4.30 7.46 -7.50
C GLY A 93 -3.72 7.31 -8.91
N THR A 94 -2.40 7.16 -9.01
CA THR A 94 -1.66 7.19 -10.29
C THR A 94 -1.54 5.79 -10.89
N MET A 95 -2.35 5.52 -11.91
CA MET A 95 -2.34 4.23 -12.63
C MET A 95 -2.92 4.31 -14.05
N TYR A 96 -2.64 3.26 -14.82
CA TYR A 96 -3.18 3.05 -16.16
C TYR A 96 -4.15 1.87 -16.17
N PRO A 97 -5.12 1.81 -17.10
CA PRO A 97 -6.04 0.67 -17.19
C PRO A 97 -5.32 -0.69 -17.38
N GLY A 98 -4.13 -0.65 -17.99
CA GLY A 98 -3.30 -1.84 -18.20
C GLY A 98 -2.79 -2.47 -16.91
N ASN A 99 -2.55 -1.69 -15.86
CA ASN A 99 -2.06 -2.17 -14.56
C ASN A 99 -2.99 -3.25 -13.99
N PHE A 100 -4.29 -2.95 -13.95
CA PHE A 100 -5.30 -3.88 -13.45
C PHE A 100 -5.79 -4.87 -14.51
N GLY A 101 -5.50 -4.61 -15.78
CA GLY A 101 -6.02 -5.37 -16.91
C GLY A 101 -7.54 -5.29 -17.03
N LEU A 102 -8.05 -5.82 -18.15
CA LEU A 102 -9.49 -5.96 -18.36
C LEU A 102 -10.06 -7.08 -17.47
N GLY A 103 -11.39 -7.13 -17.34
CA GLY A 103 -12.09 -8.19 -16.60
C GLY A 103 -12.90 -7.70 -15.41
N PRO A 104 -13.25 -8.58 -14.46
CA PRO A 104 -14.22 -8.27 -13.41
C PRO A 104 -13.71 -7.17 -12.47
N VAL A 105 -14.64 -6.29 -12.10
CA VAL A 105 -14.47 -5.21 -11.12
C VAL A 105 -15.63 -5.21 -10.13
N ALA A 106 -15.36 -4.79 -8.89
CA ALA A 106 -16.35 -4.60 -7.83
C ALA A 106 -16.75 -3.12 -7.76
N ILE A 107 -18.03 -2.82 -7.94
CA ILE A 107 -18.62 -1.49 -7.86
C ILE A 107 -19.24 -1.33 -6.47
N LEU A 108 -18.63 -0.50 -5.63
CA LEU A 108 -19.00 -0.35 -4.22
C LEU A 108 -20.17 0.63 -4.06
N GLY A 109 -21.37 0.20 -4.47
CA GLY A 109 -22.59 0.97 -4.27
C GLY A 109 -22.88 1.20 -2.78
N ALA A 110 -23.55 2.31 -2.46
CA ALA A 110 -23.83 2.69 -1.06
C ALA A 110 -24.71 1.67 -0.30
N ARG A 111 -25.39 0.76 -1.00
CA ARG A 111 -26.28 -0.25 -0.43
C ARG A 111 -25.92 -1.68 -0.86
N GLU A 112 -25.30 -1.83 -2.03
CA GLU A 112 -24.92 -3.13 -2.58
C GLU A 112 -23.62 -3.02 -3.37
N THR A 113 -22.74 -4.00 -3.19
CA THR A 113 -21.57 -4.19 -4.07
C THR A 113 -21.99 -5.00 -5.29
N LEU A 114 -21.82 -4.42 -6.48
CA LEU A 114 -22.14 -5.06 -7.75
C LEU A 114 -20.88 -5.51 -8.47
N THR A 115 -20.97 -6.57 -9.27
CA THR A 115 -19.90 -6.91 -10.22
C THR A 115 -20.17 -6.25 -11.57
N GLY A 116 -19.12 -5.67 -12.17
CA GLY A 116 -19.09 -5.23 -13.56
C GLY A 116 -17.85 -5.77 -14.28
N VAL A 117 -17.66 -5.39 -15.54
CA VAL A 117 -16.47 -5.76 -16.32
C VAL A 117 -15.82 -4.51 -16.88
N LEU A 118 -14.56 -4.26 -16.51
CA LEU A 118 -13.72 -3.26 -17.16
C LEU A 118 -13.40 -3.74 -18.58
N ALA A 119 -13.87 -2.99 -19.57
CA ALA A 119 -13.83 -3.36 -20.97
C ALA A 119 -13.27 -2.22 -21.84
N LEU A 120 -12.57 -2.62 -22.90
CA LEU A 120 -12.09 -1.73 -23.96
C LEU A 120 -13.11 -1.66 -25.10
N GLY A 121 -13.50 -2.81 -25.65
CA GLY A 121 -14.36 -2.96 -26.82
C GLY A 121 -13.92 -4.13 -27.69
N SER A 122 -14.35 -4.18 -28.95
CA SER A 122 -13.98 -5.24 -29.89
C SER A 122 -12.75 -4.87 -30.72
N GLU A 123 -11.72 -5.71 -30.68
CA GLU A 123 -10.52 -5.56 -31.51
C GLU A 123 -10.75 -5.90 -32.99
N HIS A 124 -11.87 -6.51 -33.36
CA HIS A 124 -12.23 -6.79 -34.76
C HIS A 124 -12.95 -5.61 -35.43
N THR A 125 -12.44 -4.40 -35.19
CA THR A 125 -13.00 -3.15 -35.69
C THR A 125 -12.08 -2.45 -36.70
N THR A 126 -12.66 -1.55 -37.49
CA THR A 126 -11.94 -0.68 -38.44
C THR A 126 -11.78 0.73 -37.85
N LYS A 127 -11.25 1.66 -38.65
CA LYS A 127 -11.18 3.10 -38.33
C LYS A 127 -12.53 3.73 -37.99
N GLU A 128 -13.65 3.09 -38.35
CA GLU A 128 -14.99 3.54 -37.98
C GLU A 128 -15.23 3.49 -36.46
N SER A 129 -14.49 2.63 -35.74
CA SER A 129 -14.50 2.58 -34.27
C SER A 129 -13.27 3.28 -33.70
N GLN A 130 -13.19 4.60 -33.89
CA GLN A 130 -12.00 5.40 -33.61
C GLN A 130 -11.39 5.14 -32.22
N ARG A 131 -12.22 5.07 -31.17
CA ARG A 131 -11.76 4.81 -29.79
C ARG A 131 -10.96 3.51 -29.66
N ILE A 132 -11.36 2.43 -30.34
CA ILE A 132 -10.62 1.15 -30.30
C ILE A 132 -9.45 1.17 -31.26
N TRP A 133 -9.66 1.77 -32.44
CA TRP A 133 -8.64 1.84 -33.47
C TRP A 133 -7.35 2.52 -33.01
N GLU A 134 -7.46 3.55 -32.18
CA GLU A 134 -6.32 4.32 -31.67
C GLU A 134 -5.39 3.50 -30.76
N THR A 135 -5.88 2.46 -30.08
CA THR A 135 -5.09 1.62 -29.17
C THR A 135 -4.47 0.40 -29.87
N LYS A 136 -4.69 0.23 -31.18
CA LYS A 136 -4.15 -0.92 -31.94
C LYS A 136 -2.65 -0.75 -32.22
N PRO A 137 -1.81 -1.77 -31.90
CA PRO A 137 -0.35 -1.68 -32.07
C PRO A 137 0.11 -1.38 -33.50
N ASP A 138 -0.62 -1.84 -34.52
CA ASP A 138 -0.24 -1.72 -35.93
C ASP A 138 -0.85 -0.52 -36.65
N GLN A 139 -1.65 0.31 -35.97
CA GLN A 139 -2.46 1.33 -36.63
C GLN A 139 -2.55 2.67 -35.91
N GLY A 140 -2.76 2.66 -34.60
CA GLY A 140 -2.90 3.87 -33.79
C GLY A 140 -1.72 4.09 -32.86
N ASP A 141 -1.17 2.98 -32.34
CA ASP A 141 0.00 2.93 -31.45
C ASP A 141 -0.07 3.93 -30.29
N LYS A 142 -1.29 4.28 -29.85
CA LYS A 142 -1.49 5.05 -28.62
C LYS A 142 -1.60 4.09 -27.44
N ALA A 143 -0.94 4.46 -26.36
CA ALA A 143 -1.11 3.78 -25.08
C ALA A 143 -2.58 3.79 -24.65
N LEU A 144 -3.02 2.67 -24.08
CA LEU A 144 -4.35 2.54 -23.50
C LEU A 144 -4.51 3.53 -22.33
N ASP A 145 -5.61 4.28 -22.33
CA ASP A 145 -5.94 5.25 -21.28
C ASP A 145 -7.40 5.13 -20.79
N TRP A 146 -7.77 5.94 -19.80
CA TRP A 146 -9.09 5.93 -19.17
C TRP A 146 -10.25 6.36 -20.09
N LEU A 147 -9.99 7.06 -21.20
CA LEU A 147 -11.01 7.39 -22.20
C LEU A 147 -11.34 6.18 -23.08
N HIS A 148 -10.41 5.23 -23.17
CA HIS A 148 -10.56 4.01 -23.95
C HIS A 148 -11.27 2.89 -23.19
N VAL A 149 -11.45 2.96 -21.88
CA VAL A 149 -12.12 1.90 -21.11
C VAL A 149 -13.43 2.37 -20.49
N TYR A 150 -14.31 1.42 -20.20
CA TYR A 150 -15.58 1.62 -19.52
C TYR A 150 -15.93 0.38 -18.68
N VAL A 151 -16.85 0.50 -17.73
CA VAL A 151 -17.39 -0.67 -17.03
C VAL A 151 -18.75 -1.02 -17.61
N PHE A 152 -18.82 -2.22 -18.19
CA PHE A 152 -20.09 -2.83 -18.55
C PHE A 152 -20.72 -3.44 -17.30
N THR A 153 -21.91 -2.96 -16.93
CA THR A 153 -22.62 -3.41 -15.73
C THR A 153 -23.68 -4.47 -16.04
N GLY A 154 -24.17 -4.52 -17.28
CA GLY A 154 -25.31 -5.35 -17.66
C GLY A 154 -26.63 -4.96 -16.99
N ARG A 155 -26.73 -3.75 -16.44
CA ARG A 155 -27.86 -3.29 -15.62
C ARG A 155 -28.38 -1.93 -16.08
N PRO A 156 -29.70 -1.68 -16.02
CA PRO A 156 -30.24 -0.36 -16.30
C PRO A 156 -29.88 0.66 -15.20
N PRO A 157 -29.88 1.97 -15.50
CA PRO A 157 -29.56 3.01 -14.53
C PRO A 157 -30.38 2.99 -13.24
N ASP A 158 -31.65 2.59 -13.29
CA ASP A 158 -32.52 2.52 -12.10
C ASP A 158 -32.04 1.46 -11.10
N GLU A 159 -31.51 0.32 -11.56
CA GLU A 159 -30.93 -0.71 -10.70
C GLU A 159 -29.60 -0.22 -10.09
N LEU A 160 -28.78 0.46 -10.87
CA LEU A 160 -27.52 1.05 -10.40
C LEU A 160 -27.79 2.11 -9.33
N ALA A 161 -28.77 2.98 -9.58
CA ALA A 161 -29.23 3.96 -8.61
C ALA A 161 -29.79 3.28 -7.35
N ALA A 162 -30.55 2.19 -7.47
CA ALA A 162 -31.04 1.41 -6.34
C ALA A 162 -29.90 0.81 -5.50
N ALA A 163 -28.81 0.33 -6.11
CA ALA A 163 -27.60 -0.10 -5.40
C ALA A 163 -26.78 1.07 -4.79
N GLY A 164 -27.07 2.30 -5.22
CA GLY A 164 -26.37 3.51 -4.75
C GLY A 164 -25.13 3.86 -5.57
N VAL A 165 -25.07 3.39 -6.82
CA VAL A 165 -24.03 3.76 -7.80
C VAL A 165 -24.34 5.15 -8.36
N ARG A 166 -23.34 6.03 -8.31
CA ARG A 166 -23.42 7.43 -8.79
C ARG A 166 -22.00 7.95 -9.06
N PRO A 167 -21.84 9.15 -9.67
CA PRO A 167 -20.53 9.82 -9.65
C PRO A 167 -19.94 9.85 -8.24
N GLY A 168 -18.67 9.47 -8.11
CA GLY A 168 -17.97 9.30 -6.83
C GLY A 168 -18.05 7.90 -6.20
N THR A 169 -18.81 6.96 -6.77
CA THR A 169 -18.78 5.54 -6.35
C THR A 169 -17.42 4.92 -6.70
N ARG A 170 -16.84 4.15 -5.78
CA ARG A 170 -15.58 3.45 -6.00
C ARG A 170 -15.79 2.17 -6.81
N VAL A 171 -14.84 1.87 -7.67
CA VAL A 171 -14.76 0.64 -8.45
C VAL A 171 -13.38 0.05 -8.24
N CYS A 172 -13.33 -1.15 -7.66
CA CYS A 172 -12.11 -1.86 -7.30
C CYS A 172 -11.88 -3.04 -8.23
N VAL A 173 -10.65 -3.53 -8.32
CA VAL A 173 -10.37 -4.84 -8.93
C VAL A 173 -11.16 -5.92 -8.18
N ASP A 174 -11.90 -6.77 -8.89
CA ASP A 174 -12.74 -7.77 -8.23
C ASP A 174 -11.93 -8.77 -7.38
N ARG A 175 -12.54 -9.28 -6.31
CA ARG A 175 -11.90 -10.23 -5.38
C ARG A 175 -11.41 -11.48 -6.09
N SER A 176 -12.07 -11.89 -7.19
CA SER A 176 -11.65 -13.04 -8.00
C SER A 176 -10.25 -12.89 -8.60
N LYS A 177 -9.72 -11.67 -8.69
CA LYS A 177 -8.36 -11.36 -9.19
C LYS A 177 -7.35 -11.11 -8.06
N ARG A 178 -7.78 -11.17 -6.80
CA ARG A 178 -6.99 -10.85 -5.60
C ARG A 178 -6.65 -12.08 -4.76
N THR A 179 -6.49 -13.23 -5.41
CA THR A 179 -6.01 -14.45 -4.74
C THR A 179 -4.49 -14.49 -4.83
N LEU A 180 -3.85 -14.70 -3.70
CA LEU A 180 -2.40 -14.86 -3.59
C LEU A 180 -1.97 -16.07 -4.44
N VAL A 181 -1.09 -15.82 -5.41
CA VAL A 181 -0.44 -16.89 -6.16
C VAL A 181 0.92 -17.19 -5.55
N GLU A 182 1.34 -18.44 -5.66
CA GLU A 182 2.55 -18.95 -5.04
C GLU A 182 3.34 -19.71 -6.09
N PHE A 183 4.60 -19.33 -6.29
CA PHE A 183 5.46 -19.93 -7.31
C PHE A 183 6.93 -19.80 -6.92
N GLY A 184 7.62 -20.94 -6.80
CA GLY A 184 8.97 -20.96 -6.23
C GLY A 184 9.03 -20.26 -4.87
N ASP A 185 10.02 -19.39 -4.70
CA ASP A 185 10.25 -18.61 -3.48
C ASP A 185 9.43 -17.29 -3.43
N TYR A 186 8.51 -17.10 -4.38
CA TYR A 186 7.75 -15.87 -4.54
C TYR A 186 6.26 -16.07 -4.28
N ILE A 187 5.63 -14.94 -3.95
CA ILE A 187 4.18 -14.78 -3.92
C ILE A 187 3.80 -13.58 -4.76
N GLY A 188 2.60 -13.59 -5.33
CA GLY A 188 2.10 -12.47 -6.13
C GLY A 188 0.62 -12.21 -5.96
N CYS A 189 0.24 -10.94 -6.05
CA CYS A 189 -1.14 -10.48 -6.04
C CYS A 189 -1.21 -9.00 -6.46
N TYR A 190 -2.41 -8.50 -6.72
CA TYR A 190 -2.63 -7.05 -6.72
C TYR A 190 -2.64 -6.52 -5.29
N PHE A 191 -2.17 -5.28 -5.10
CA PHE A 191 -2.24 -4.55 -3.83
C PHE A 191 -1.37 -5.17 -2.74
N MET A 192 -0.20 -5.73 -3.10
CA MET A 192 0.87 -5.87 -2.11
C MET A 192 1.27 -4.48 -1.60
N ASP A 193 1.17 -3.47 -2.46
CA ASP A 193 1.07 -2.06 -2.11
C ASP A 193 -0.30 -1.73 -1.47
N ASP A 194 -0.40 -1.41 -0.18
CA ASP A 194 0.63 -1.58 0.88
C ASP A 194 0.22 -2.66 1.89
N ARG A 195 -0.56 -3.66 1.43
CA ARG A 195 -0.99 -4.78 2.28
C ARG A 195 0.17 -5.61 2.80
N ALA A 196 1.28 -5.70 2.09
CA ALA A 196 2.45 -6.43 2.53
C ALA A 196 3.16 -5.72 3.70
N PRO A 197 3.51 -4.42 3.62
CA PRO A 197 4.02 -3.67 4.77
C PRO A 197 3.02 -3.48 5.92
N VAL A 198 1.72 -3.31 5.66
CA VAL A 198 0.69 -3.38 6.71
C VAL A 198 0.76 -4.71 7.46
N THR A 199 0.91 -5.84 6.75
CA THR A 199 1.07 -7.16 7.36
C THR A 199 2.36 -7.23 8.16
N ALA A 200 3.47 -6.68 7.65
CA ALA A 200 4.75 -6.65 8.35
C ALA A 200 4.68 -5.84 9.65
N LEU A 201 3.99 -4.70 9.65
CA LEU A 201 3.81 -3.85 10.83
C LEU A 201 2.97 -4.53 11.92
N LEU A 202 1.87 -5.17 11.54
CA LEU A 202 1.05 -5.99 12.46
C LEU A 202 1.86 -7.15 13.04
N GLN A 203 2.65 -7.82 12.19
CA GLN A 203 3.53 -8.90 12.61
C GLN A 203 4.63 -8.42 13.57
N ALA A 204 5.27 -7.29 13.30
CA ALA A 204 6.28 -6.69 14.17
C ALA A 204 5.71 -6.35 15.56
N ALA A 205 4.52 -5.75 15.62
CA ALA A 205 3.84 -5.44 16.88
C ALA A 205 3.57 -6.71 17.71
N ARG A 206 3.12 -7.78 17.04
CA ARG A 206 2.91 -9.09 17.67
C ARG A 206 4.20 -9.71 18.17
N LEU A 207 5.26 -9.72 17.35
CA LEU A 207 6.57 -10.27 17.73
C LEU A 207 7.16 -9.52 18.93
N LEU A 208 7.08 -8.19 18.93
CA LEU A 208 7.55 -7.38 20.05
C LEU A 208 6.79 -7.70 21.34
N ARG A 209 5.46 -7.88 21.26
CA ARG A 209 4.62 -8.29 22.40
C ARG A 209 5.01 -9.69 22.90
N GLU A 210 5.26 -10.64 22.00
CA GLU A 210 5.68 -12.01 22.34
C GLU A 210 7.07 -12.08 22.99
N ARG A 211 7.98 -11.15 22.66
CA ARG A 211 9.30 -11.03 23.31
C ARG A 211 9.23 -10.47 24.74
N GLU A 212 8.09 -9.91 25.14
CA GLU A 212 7.91 -9.21 26.43
C GLU A 212 8.88 -8.04 26.65
N GLU A 213 9.38 -7.44 25.56
CA GLU A 213 10.28 -6.30 25.58
C GLU A 213 9.53 -4.98 25.36
N ARG A 214 10.14 -3.88 25.81
CA ARG A 214 9.61 -2.53 25.59
C ARG A 214 10.54 -1.74 24.67
N PRO A 215 9.98 -0.96 23.73
CA PRO A 215 10.79 -0.12 22.84
C PRO A 215 11.56 0.95 23.62
N ALA A 216 12.64 1.46 23.03
CA ALA A 216 13.40 2.58 23.61
C ALA A 216 12.61 3.90 23.58
N ASN A 217 11.65 3.99 22.67
CA ASN A 217 10.80 5.14 22.39
C ASN A 217 9.32 4.77 22.58
N ASP A 218 8.45 5.74 22.83
CA ASP A 218 7.03 5.54 22.56
C ASP A 218 6.86 5.31 21.05
N VAL A 219 6.22 4.22 20.65
CA VAL A 219 6.01 3.87 19.24
C VAL A 219 4.54 4.01 18.89
N TYR A 220 4.29 4.90 17.93
CA TYR A 220 2.98 5.08 17.29
C TYR A 220 2.99 4.30 15.97
N LEU A 221 2.30 3.17 15.97
CA LEU A 221 2.03 2.38 14.77
C LEU A 221 0.82 3.00 14.08
N VAL A 222 1.00 3.55 12.89
CA VAL A 222 -0.04 4.30 12.18
C VAL A 222 -0.36 3.59 10.87
N PHE A 223 -1.58 3.08 10.78
CA PHE A 223 -2.14 2.56 9.55
C PHE A 223 -2.89 3.70 8.86
N THR A 224 -2.26 4.28 7.85
CA THR A 224 -2.66 5.56 7.26
C THR A 224 -3.75 5.40 6.19
N THR A 225 -4.35 6.52 5.81
CA THR A 225 -5.37 6.60 4.77
C THR A 225 -4.95 7.59 3.69
N ASN A 226 -5.40 7.38 2.46
CA ASN A 226 -5.20 8.31 1.35
C ASN A 226 -3.72 8.66 1.10
N GLU A 227 -2.83 7.66 1.18
CA GLU A 227 -1.44 7.78 0.76
C GLU A 227 -1.38 8.00 -0.76
N GLU A 228 -2.09 7.16 -1.53
CA GLU A 228 -2.04 7.06 -3.00
C GLU A 228 -2.57 8.31 -3.73
N VAL A 229 -3.08 9.28 -2.96
CA VAL A 229 -3.59 10.56 -3.42
C VAL A 229 -2.90 11.75 -2.75
N GLY A 230 -1.70 11.53 -2.18
CA GLY A 230 -0.76 12.55 -1.71
C GLY A 230 -0.46 12.51 -0.20
N GLY A 231 -0.30 11.34 0.41
CA GLY A 231 0.16 11.19 1.81
C GLY A 231 -0.70 11.90 2.85
N VAL A 232 -2.02 11.95 2.62
CA VAL A 232 -2.91 12.83 3.40
C VAL A 232 -3.03 12.33 4.84
N GLY A 233 -3.21 11.02 5.03
CA GLY A 233 -3.31 10.38 6.33
C GLY A 233 -2.02 10.49 7.13
N GLY A 234 -0.87 10.16 6.55
CA GLY A 234 0.43 10.27 7.22
C GLY A 234 0.82 11.71 7.55
N SER A 235 0.46 12.68 6.69
CA SER A 235 0.62 14.11 7.00
C SER A 235 -0.23 14.54 8.20
N TYR A 236 -1.49 14.09 8.27
CA TYR A 236 -2.33 14.38 9.43
C TYR A 236 -1.79 13.75 10.72
N ALA A 237 -1.39 12.48 10.67
CA ALA A 237 -0.77 11.77 11.78
C ALA A 237 0.51 12.48 12.24
N SER A 238 1.39 12.87 11.30
CA SER A 238 2.63 13.58 11.60
C SER A 238 2.42 14.96 12.22
N ARG A 239 1.30 15.62 11.91
CA ARG A 239 0.94 16.92 12.51
C ARG A 239 0.38 16.79 13.92
N THR A 240 -0.30 15.68 14.25
CA THR A 240 -1.12 15.56 15.45
C THR A 240 -0.58 14.60 16.50
N LEU A 241 0.21 13.60 16.10
CA LEU A 241 0.88 12.65 16.98
C LEU A 241 2.28 13.17 17.36
N PRO A 242 2.74 12.91 18.60
CA PRO A 242 4.09 13.27 18.99
C PRO A 242 5.12 12.42 18.24
N GLY A 243 6.35 12.94 18.16
CA GLY A 243 7.50 12.21 17.65
C GLY A 243 8.29 13.01 16.63
N ASP A 244 9.60 12.83 16.67
CA ASP A 244 10.56 13.53 15.81
C ASP A 244 11.00 12.67 14.63
N ILE A 245 10.73 11.36 14.68
CA ILE A 245 11.07 10.39 13.64
C ILE A 245 9.77 9.88 13.02
N THR A 246 9.68 9.94 11.69
CA THR A 246 8.68 9.22 10.89
C THR A 246 9.38 8.20 10.01
N LEU A 247 9.07 6.93 10.22
CA LEU A 247 9.47 5.82 9.34
C LEU A 247 8.26 5.42 8.51
N ALA A 248 8.34 5.52 7.18
CA ALA A 248 7.36 4.91 6.28
C ALA A 248 7.81 3.50 5.88
N LEU A 249 6.83 2.61 5.76
CA LEU A 249 6.97 1.27 5.24
C LEU A 249 6.21 1.20 3.93
N GLU A 250 6.85 0.71 2.89
CA GLU A 250 6.29 0.73 1.55
C GLU A 250 6.70 -0.51 0.75
N VAL A 251 6.11 -0.70 -0.44
CA VAL A 251 6.73 -1.51 -1.48
C VAL A 251 7.80 -0.70 -2.22
N GLY A 252 8.93 -1.34 -2.54
CA GLY A 252 10.07 -0.70 -3.19
C GLY A 252 10.28 -1.26 -4.60
N PRO A 253 10.49 -0.42 -5.62
CA PRO A 253 10.68 -0.88 -6.99
C PRO A 253 11.99 -1.68 -7.12
N THR A 254 11.94 -2.77 -7.88
CA THR A 254 13.10 -3.65 -8.12
C THR A 254 13.60 -3.54 -9.54
N GLU A 255 14.20 -2.38 -9.84
CA GLU A 255 14.62 -2.01 -11.19
C GLU A 255 16.13 -1.82 -11.34
N ALA A 256 16.61 -2.02 -12.57
CA ALA A 256 18.03 -1.87 -12.90
C ALA A 256 18.57 -0.45 -12.64
N GLU A 257 17.71 0.56 -12.72
CA GLU A 257 18.04 1.95 -12.41
C GLU A 257 18.60 2.11 -10.98
N TYR A 258 18.03 1.39 -10.02
CA TYR A 258 18.40 1.48 -8.60
C TYR A 258 19.33 0.35 -8.15
N ALA A 259 19.72 -0.55 -9.06
CA ALA A 259 20.46 -1.78 -8.76
C ALA A 259 19.78 -2.69 -7.71
N THR A 260 18.47 -2.52 -7.52
CA THR A 260 17.62 -3.29 -6.62
C THR A 260 17.07 -4.52 -7.31
N THR A 261 16.89 -5.62 -6.58
CA THR A 261 16.33 -6.87 -7.09
C THR A 261 15.29 -7.42 -6.13
N CYS A 262 14.26 -8.10 -6.67
CA CYS A 262 13.21 -8.70 -5.85
C CYS A 262 13.74 -9.84 -4.98
N ALA A 263 14.74 -10.59 -5.45
CA ALA A 263 15.41 -11.65 -4.70
C ALA A 263 16.38 -11.13 -3.60
N GLY A 264 16.68 -9.83 -3.61
CA GLY A 264 17.56 -9.21 -2.63
C GLY A 264 16.89 -8.96 -1.27
N GLY A 265 17.65 -8.38 -0.36
CA GLY A 265 17.16 -7.95 0.95
C GLY A 265 16.24 -6.73 0.90
N PRO A 266 15.75 -6.25 2.06
CA PRO A 266 14.93 -5.04 2.16
C PRO A 266 15.60 -3.85 1.47
N ILE A 267 14.81 -2.96 0.88
CA ILE A 267 15.33 -1.72 0.28
C ILE A 267 15.28 -0.63 1.34
N VAL A 268 16.37 0.13 1.50
CA VAL A 268 16.43 1.30 2.37
C VAL A 268 16.72 2.52 1.50
N ALA A 269 15.80 3.49 1.50
CA ALA A 269 15.94 4.67 0.67
C ALA A 269 16.71 5.79 1.40
N TYR A 270 17.62 6.45 0.67
CA TYR A 270 18.34 7.64 1.11
C TYR A 270 17.74 8.94 0.55
N GLY A 271 16.85 8.85 -0.43
CA GLY A 271 16.06 9.96 -0.93
C GLY A 271 15.05 9.50 -1.96
N ASP A 272 14.09 10.36 -2.25
CA ASP A 272 13.08 10.16 -3.28
C ASP A 272 12.71 11.47 -4.01
N ALA A 273 11.56 11.51 -4.69
CA ALA A 273 11.14 12.66 -5.48
C ALA A 273 10.85 13.91 -4.63
N GLU A 274 10.50 13.74 -3.35
CA GLU A 274 10.03 14.81 -2.48
C GLU A 274 11.05 15.18 -1.40
N CYS A 275 11.92 14.24 -0.97
CA CYS A 275 12.87 14.52 0.10
C CYS A 275 14.18 13.73 0.04
N VAL A 276 15.13 14.16 0.88
CA VAL A 276 16.31 13.37 1.25
C VAL A 276 16.08 12.86 2.68
N TYR A 277 16.20 11.56 2.87
CA TYR A 277 16.03 10.92 4.17
C TYR A 277 17.23 11.17 5.09
N ASP A 278 16.99 11.13 6.40
CA ASP A 278 18.07 11.37 7.37
C ASP A 278 19.05 10.19 7.34
N LYS A 279 20.28 10.48 6.94
CA LYS A 279 21.32 9.48 6.67
C LYS A 279 21.56 8.56 7.86
N ASP A 280 21.55 9.09 9.08
CA ASP A 280 21.78 8.30 10.29
C ASP A 280 20.67 7.28 10.56
N LEU A 281 19.41 7.61 10.21
CA LEU A 281 18.30 6.66 10.30
C LEU A 281 18.36 5.61 9.19
N ALA A 282 18.68 6.02 7.96
CA ALA A 282 18.86 5.09 6.84
C ALA A 282 20.03 4.12 7.11
N ASP A 283 21.19 4.63 7.55
CA ASP A 283 22.33 3.81 7.95
C ASP A 283 21.94 2.85 9.08
N ARG A 284 21.12 3.30 10.04
CA ARG A 284 20.67 2.42 11.13
C ARG A 284 19.81 1.26 10.64
N LEU A 285 18.92 1.49 9.67
CA LEU A 285 18.12 0.44 9.05
C LEU A 285 18.99 -0.55 8.26
N MET A 286 20.00 -0.04 7.55
CA MET A 286 21.00 -0.86 6.87
C MET A 286 21.74 -1.75 7.88
N ASP A 287 22.26 -1.17 8.96
CA ASP A 287 22.99 -1.90 10.01
C ASP A 287 22.13 -3.00 10.64
N ILE A 288 20.86 -2.70 10.98
CA ILE A 288 19.93 -3.69 11.54
C ILE A 288 19.72 -4.85 10.56
N ALA A 289 19.49 -4.55 9.28
CA ALA A 289 19.27 -5.57 8.28
C ALA A 289 20.53 -6.42 8.02
N ASP A 290 21.72 -5.82 8.05
CA ASP A 290 23.00 -6.53 7.95
C ASP A 290 23.24 -7.44 9.16
N GLU A 291 22.96 -6.98 10.38
CA GLU A 291 23.06 -7.79 11.60
C GLU A 291 22.10 -8.99 11.61
N LEU A 292 20.99 -8.89 10.89
CA LEU A 292 20.01 -9.96 10.67
C LEU A 292 20.34 -10.86 9.46
N ASP A 293 21.50 -10.66 8.83
CA ASP A 293 21.94 -11.36 7.61
C ASP A 293 20.96 -11.21 6.41
N LEU A 294 20.25 -10.08 6.32
CA LEU A 294 19.21 -9.83 5.32
C LEU A 294 19.71 -9.18 4.03
N SER A 295 20.99 -8.78 3.93
CA SER A 295 21.60 -8.18 2.73
C SER A 295 20.79 -6.99 2.15
N PRO A 296 20.62 -5.91 2.92
CA PRO A 296 19.83 -4.74 2.53
C PRO A 296 20.36 -4.06 1.26
N GLN A 297 19.46 -3.39 0.55
CA GLN A 297 19.72 -2.73 -0.73
C GLN A 297 19.53 -1.20 -0.56
N PRO A 298 20.59 -0.38 -0.66
CA PRO A 298 20.45 1.07 -0.59
C PRO A 298 19.91 1.63 -1.91
N ALA A 299 18.98 2.59 -1.85
CA ALA A 299 18.39 3.20 -3.05
C ALA A 299 18.19 4.72 -2.94
N VAL A 300 18.10 5.39 -4.09
CA VAL A 300 17.59 6.77 -4.23
C VAL A 300 16.53 6.73 -5.33
N LEU A 301 15.27 6.94 -4.98
CA LEU A 301 14.12 6.62 -5.84
C LEU A 301 13.63 7.87 -6.58
N GLY A 302 13.89 7.98 -7.89
CA GLY A 302 13.67 9.23 -8.63
C GLY A 302 12.22 9.63 -8.88
N ALA A 303 11.27 8.70 -8.77
CA ALA A 303 9.84 8.90 -9.02
C ALA A 303 9.01 8.08 -8.02
N PHE A 304 9.20 8.39 -6.74
CA PHE A 304 8.59 7.69 -5.61
C PHE A 304 8.24 8.71 -4.52
N GLU A 305 7.15 8.47 -3.82
CA GLU A 305 6.64 9.28 -2.72
C GLU A 305 6.11 8.30 -1.65
N SER A 306 6.01 8.76 -0.41
CA SER A 306 5.47 8.00 0.72
C SER A 306 4.92 8.97 1.77
N ASP A 307 4.24 8.44 2.79
CA ASP A 307 3.84 9.22 3.95
C ASP A 307 5.03 9.94 4.64
N ALA A 308 6.22 9.32 4.67
CA ALA A 308 7.42 9.94 5.24
C ALA A 308 7.96 11.06 4.35
N SER A 309 7.91 10.89 3.02
CA SER A 309 8.33 11.90 2.04
C SER A 309 7.50 13.16 2.18
N HIS A 310 6.17 13.01 2.17
CA HIS A 310 5.24 14.13 2.31
C HIS A 310 5.37 14.83 3.66
N ALA A 311 5.53 14.06 4.76
CA ALA A 311 5.71 14.63 6.08
C ALA A 311 7.03 15.41 6.21
N LYS A 312 8.12 14.90 5.63
CA LYS A 312 9.44 15.56 5.63
C LYS A 312 9.44 16.82 4.75
N ALA A 313 8.97 16.71 3.51
CA ALA A 313 8.92 17.83 2.55
C ALA A 313 8.05 18.99 3.06
N SER A 314 6.98 18.67 3.79
CA SER A 314 6.08 19.65 4.40
C SER A 314 6.55 20.19 5.75
N GLY A 315 7.70 19.73 6.27
CA GLY A 315 8.24 20.14 7.57
C GLY A 315 7.43 19.66 8.78
N LEU A 316 6.60 18.63 8.62
CA LEU A 316 5.82 18.01 9.70
C LEU A 316 6.65 17.01 10.52
N SER A 317 7.68 16.44 9.90
CA SER A 317 8.62 15.53 10.54
C SER A 317 10.03 16.08 10.43
N PRO A 318 10.73 16.33 11.56
CA PRO A 318 12.09 16.83 11.50
C PRO A 318 13.05 15.76 11.00
N ARG A 319 12.78 14.47 11.27
CA ARG A 319 13.55 13.33 10.75
C ARG A 319 12.64 12.28 10.11
N ALA A 320 13.12 11.69 9.01
CA ALA A 320 12.38 10.70 8.25
C ALA A 320 13.29 9.60 7.70
N ALA A 321 12.72 8.40 7.54
CA ALA A 321 13.34 7.27 6.87
C ALA A 321 12.28 6.45 6.13
N LEU A 322 12.74 5.63 5.18
CA LEU A 322 11.89 4.77 4.35
C LEU A 322 12.51 3.38 4.23
N LEU A 323 11.71 2.36 4.59
CA LEU A 323 12.05 0.95 4.49
C LEU A 323 11.05 0.27 3.57
N CYS A 324 11.52 -0.41 2.53
CA CYS A 324 10.64 -1.00 1.53
C CYS A 324 10.78 -2.52 1.39
N VAL A 325 9.65 -3.19 1.11
CA VAL A 325 9.57 -4.57 0.62
C VAL A 325 9.98 -4.59 -0.86
N PRO A 326 11.02 -5.35 -1.27
CA PRO A 326 11.43 -5.43 -2.67
C PRO A 326 10.34 -6.06 -3.55
N THR A 327 9.80 -5.27 -4.47
CA THR A 327 8.58 -5.62 -5.21
C THR A 327 8.78 -5.42 -6.72
N LEU A 328 8.34 -6.39 -7.51
CA LEU A 328 8.21 -6.25 -8.97
C LEU A 328 6.86 -5.64 -9.31
N SER A 329 6.81 -4.79 -10.33
CA SER A 329 5.56 -4.27 -10.91
C SER A 329 4.66 -3.55 -9.90
N THR A 330 5.24 -2.65 -9.08
CA THR A 330 4.47 -1.80 -8.15
C THR A 330 3.31 -1.10 -8.87
N HIS A 331 2.20 -0.88 -8.16
CA HIS A 331 0.92 -0.39 -8.72
C HIS A 331 0.32 -1.33 -9.78
N GLY A 332 0.76 -2.58 -9.85
CA GLY A 332 0.38 -3.56 -10.86
C GLY A 332 0.08 -4.93 -10.24
N TYR A 333 0.34 -6.01 -10.98
CA TYR A 333 0.32 -7.35 -10.38
C TYR A 333 1.68 -7.61 -9.74
N GLU A 334 1.71 -7.47 -8.43
CA GLU A 334 2.96 -7.34 -7.67
C GLU A 334 3.50 -8.70 -7.27
N VAL A 335 4.83 -8.79 -7.20
CA VAL A 335 5.54 -10.00 -6.79
C VAL A 335 6.60 -9.64 -5.76
N ILE A 336 6.60 -10.39 -4.66
CA ILE A 336 7.57 -10.28 -3.57
C ILE A 336 8.10 -11.67 -3.22
N THR A 337 9.26 -11.74 -2.57
CA THR A 337 9.71 -13.01 -1.99
C THR A 337 8.84 -13.38 -0.78
N ARG A 338 8.71 -14.67 -0.51
CA ARG A 338 8.02 -15.18 0.70
C ARG A 338 8.62 -14.64 2.00
N GLN A 339 9.88 -14.22 1.97
CA GLN A 339 10.62 -13.70 3.13
C GLN A 339 10.49 -12.20 3.33
N ALA A 340 10.00 -11.44 2.36
CA ALA A 340 10.10 -9.99 2.43
C ALA A 340 9.28 -9.39 3.60
N ILE A 341 8.08 -9.92 3.86
CA ILE A 341 7.23 -9.49 4.99
C ILE A 341 7.86 -9.87 6.35
N PRO A 342 8.25 -11.14 6.60
CA PRO A 342 8.97 -11.50 7.82
C PRO A 342 10.26 -10.69 8.05
N ALA A 343 11.08 -10.51 7.01
CA ALA A 343 12.33 -9.76 7.08
C ALA A 343 12.09 -8.30 7.50
N MET A 344 11.11 -7.62 6.91
CA MET A 344 10.71 -6.28 7.32
C MET A 344 10.23 -6.27 8.78
N ALA A 345 9.40 -7.24 9.19
CA ALA A 345 8.90 -7.32 10.56
C ALA A 345 10.04 -7.47 11.59
N ASP A 346 11.05 -8.30 11.30
CA ASP A 346 12.21 -8.49 12.18
C ASP A 346 13.05 -7.21 12.29
N ILE A 347 13.26 -6.49 11.18
CA ILE A 347 13.94 -5.18 11.19
C ILE A 347 13.17 -4.17 12.05
N LEU A 348 11.84 -4.16 11.94
CA LEU A 348 11.00 -3.24 12.72
C LEU A 348 11.07 -3.53 14.22
N VAL A 349 11.09 -4.80 14.63
CA VAL A 349 11.26 -5.18 16.03
C VAL A 349 12.59 -4.62 16.56
N GLU A 350 13.68 -4.85 15.85
CA GLU A 350 15.00 -4.35 16.24
C GLU A 350 15.06 -2.82 16.21
N PHE A 351 14.46 -2.17 15.21
CA PHE A 351 14.41 -0.72 15.12
C PHE A 351 13.64 -0.11 16.29
N MET A 352 12.51 -0.68 16.69
CA MET A 352 11.73 -0.22 17.85
C MET A 352 12.51 -0.36 19.17
N LEU A 353 13.30 -1.42 19.32
CA LEU A 353 14.13 -1.65 20.52
C LEU A 353 15.36 -0.73 20.56
N ARG A 354 15.93 -0.39 19.40
CA ARG A 354 17.20 0.34 19.28
C ARG A 354 17.22 1.22 18.01
N PRO A 355 16.43 2.32 18.01
CA PRO A 355 16.21 3.17 16.83
C PRO A 355 17.37 4.12 16.54
N GLU A 356 18.22 4.39 17.52
CA GLU A 356 19.45 5.15 17.37
C GLU A 356 20.65 4.27 17.78
N PRO A 357 21.85 4.49 17.20
CA PRO A 357 23.05 3.83 17.69
C PRO A 357 23.30 4.20 19.16
N ALA A 358 23.77 3.23 19.95
CA ALA A 358 24.22 3.50 21.31
C ALA A 358 25.35 4.55 21.27
N ARG A 359 25.15 5.68 21.96
CA ARG A 359 26.12 6.79 22.02
C ARG A 359 27.41 6.43 22.75
#